data_AF-A0A9D1NT12-F1
#
_entry.id   AF-A0A9D1NT12-F1
#
_cell.length_a   1.000
_cell.length_b   1.000
_cell.length_c   1.000
_cell.angle_alpha   90.00
_cell.angle_beta   90.00
_cell.angle_gamma   90.00
#
_symmetry.space_group_name_H-M   'P 1'
#
loop_
_entity.id
_entity.type
_entity.pdbx_description
1 polymer ?
#
loop_
_entity_poly.entity_id
_entity_poly.type
_entity_poly.pdbx_seq_one_letter_code
_entity_poly.pdbx_strand_id
1 'polypeptide(L)'
;MAEMAAKCLTVLIWLTAALGLLPYGNLRRAGWRNLLFFCILGLQLTFSLQYLEYGLLLTFRDLTPMRLEGRELLAERILFLAAVFLVTRFLSWLLHRKLNFSRYLVGGTLQTSLLVSSGIALAFSLVMNAYSARYHYPISINWSNAALFSSCLLMTVLYLALTGWAFRRKAKLEEKQILYRQLQDYIHSLEEYNTSLRIYRHDYTNLLLAARLYVEQKDWEKLEKFHREILLPFYEKYLHEGDEK
;
A
#
# COMPACT_ATOMS: atom_id res chain seq x y z
N MET A 1 -37.14 20.19 20.75
CA MET A 1 -37.03 18.71 20.65
C MET A 1 -36.73 18.25 19.23
N ALA A 2 -37.51 18.64 18.21
CA ALA A 2 -37.28 18.22 16.82
C ALA A 2 -35.88 18.58 16.26
N GLU A 3 -35.35 19.75 16.60
CA GLU A 3 -34.03 20.19 16.12
C GLU A 3 -32.86 19.38 16.73
N MET A 4 -32.96 18.99 18.00
CA MET A 4 -31.98 18.06 18.61
C MET A 4 -32.04 16.68 17.96
N ALA A 5 -33.24 16.16 17.70
CA ALA A 5 -33.41 14.88 17.03
C ALA A 5 -32.82 14.89 15.60
N ALA A 6 -32.99 15.99 14.86
CA ALA A 6 -32.38 16.17 13.54
C ALA A 6 -30.83 16.17 13.60
N LYS A 7 -30.23 16.81 14.61
CA LYS A 7 -28.77 16.77 14.83
C LYS A 7 -28.26 15.38 15.23
N CYS A 8 -29.03 14.59 15.98
CA CYS A 8 -28.68 13.19 16.23
C CYS A 8 -28.78 12.33 14.96
N LEU A 9 -29.80 12.55 14.13
CA LEU A 9 -29.98 11.86 12.85
C LEU A 9 -28.83 12.13 11.89
N THR A 10 -28.31 13.36 11.81
CA THR A 10 -27.14 13.65 10.96
C THR A 10 -25.92 12.85 11.42
N VAL A 11 -25.64 12.77 12.72
CA VAL A 11 -24.53 11.93 13.24
C VAL A 11 -24.73 10.45 12.87
N LEU A 12 -25.95 9.93 12.98
CA LEU A 12 -26.30 8.56 12.57
C LEU A 12 -26.08 8.32 11.07
N ILE A 13 -26.38 9.29 10.22
CA ILE A 13 -26.12 9.21 8.77
C ILE A 13 -24.61 9.09 8.52
N TRP A 14 -23.79 9.90 9.17
CA TRP A 14 -22.33 9.82 9.03
C TRP A 14 -21.75 8.50 9.57
N LEU A 15 -22.30 7.96 10.65
CA LEU A 15 -21.88 6.66 11.19
C LEU A 15 -22.28 5.49 10.29
N THR A 16 -23.50 5.50 9.76
CA THR A 16 -23.97 4.46 8.82
C THR A 16 -23.19 4.51 7.51
N ALA A 17 -22.84 5.69 7.03
CA ALA A 17 -21.95 5.88 5.89
C ALA A 17 -20.56 5.30 6.10
N ALA A 18 -19.94 5.60 7.25
CA ALA A 18 -18.59 5.13 7.58
C ALA A 18 -18.54 3.59 7.72
N LEU A 19 -19.58 2.99 8.27
CA LEU A 19 -19.65 1.55 8.52
C LEU A 19 -20.26 0.75 7.36
N GLY A 20 -21.07 1.38 6.50
CA GLY A 20 -21.89 0.71 5.48
C GLY A 20 -21.11 0.04 4.36
N LEU A 21 -19.89 0.52 4.08
CA LEU A 21 -18.97 -0.02 3.07
C LEU A 21 -17.97 -1.03 3.62
N LEU A 22 -18.04 -1.36 4.92
CA LEU A 22 -17.15 -2.35 5.50
C LEU A 22 -17.51 -3.77 5.02
N PRO A 23 -16.51 -4.61 4.67
CA PRO A 23 -16.76 -5.97 4.23
C PRO A 23 -17.29 -6.81 5.40
N TYR A 24 -18.59 -7.12 5.35
CA TYR A 24 -19.35 -7.82 6.39
C TYR A 24 -18.79 -9.21 6.80
N GLY A 25 -18.02 -9.87 5.93
CA GLY A 25 -17.47 -11.21 6.18
C GLY A 25 -15.96 -11.29 6.42
N ASN A 26 -15.19 -10.23 6.15
CA ASN A 26 -13.71 -10.28 6.12
C ASN A 26 -13.03 -9.29 7.07
N LEU A 27 -13.76 -8.76 8.06
CA LEU A 27 -13.25 -7.78 9.02
C LEU A 27 -12.00 -8.27 9.79
N ARG A 28 -11.91 -9.58 10.05
CA ARG A 28 -10.77 -10.19 10.76
C ARG A 28 -9.49 -10.31 9.90
N ARG A 29 -9.63 -10.27 8.57
CA ARG A 29 -8.51 -10.32 7.60
C ARG A 29 -8.19 -8.96 6.97
N ALA A 30 -9.11 -7.99 7.06
CA ALA A 30 -8.92 -6.65 6.56
C ALA A 30 -7.95 -5.88 7.48
N GLY A 31 -6.73 -5.63 7.01
CA GLY A 31 -5.80 -4.75 7.72
C GLY A 31 -6.40 -3.35 7.92
N TRP A 32 -6.01 -2.66 9.00
CA TRP A 32 -6.53 -1.34 9.39
C TRP A 32 -6.52 -0.29 8.26
N ARG A 33 -5.55 -0.37 7.35
CA ARG A 33 -5.44 0.51 6.16
C ARG A 33 -6.62 0.37 5.20
N ASN A 34 -7.17 -0.84 5.08
CA ASN A 34 -8.28 -1.16 4.19
C ASN A 34 -9.60 -0.74 4.83
N LEU A 35 -9.72 -0.86 6.15
CA LEU A 35 -10.85 -0.32 6.90
C LEU A 35 -10.94 1.20 6.71
N LEU A 36 -9.82 1.91 6.88
CA LEU A 36 -9.76 3.36 6.66
C LEU A 36 -10.14 3.76 5.22
N PHE A 37 -9.72 2.99 4.22
CA PHE A 37 -10.09 3.23 2.82
C PHE A 37 -11.62 3.18 2.62
N PHE A 38 -12.28 2.12 3.10
CA PHE A 38 -13.72 1.98 2.95
C PHE A 38 -14.49 3.05 3.72
N CYS A 39 -14.00 3.44 4.91
CA CYS A 39 -14.59 4.55 5.65
C CYS A 39 -14.51 5.87 4.87
N ILE A 40 -13.34 6.22 4.30
CA ILE A 40 -13.17 7.45 3.53
C ILE A 40 -14.08 7.44 2.28
N LEU A 41 -14.11 6.32 1.56
CA LEU A 41 -14.96 6.17 0.37
C LEU A 41 -16.45 6.33 0.71
N GLY A 42 -16.90 5.76 1.84
CA GLY A 42 -18.28 5.92 2.31
C GLY A 42 -18.62 7.34 2.73
N LEU A 43 -17.70 8.04 3.38
CA LEU A 43 -17.87 9.46 3.70
C LEU A 43 -18.01 10.31 2.43
N GLN A 44 -17.15 10.10 1.43
CA GLN A 44 -17.21 10.81 0.14
C GLN A 44 -18.53 10.57 -0.61
N LEU A 45 -19.01 9.32 -0.63
CA LEU A 45 -20.29 8.96 -1.22
C LEU A 45 -21.45 9.70 -0.54
N THR A 46 -21.40 9.79 0.79
CA THR A 46 -22.46 10.41 1.59
C THR A 46 -22.51 11.92 1.39
N PHE A 47 -21.37 12.60 1.28
CA PHE A 47 -21.32 14.00 0.86
C PHE A 47 -21.97 14.20 -0.51
N SER A 48 -21.66 13.33 -1.48
CA SER A 48 -22.20 13.43 -2.83
C SER A 48 -23.72 13.24 -2.83
N LEU A 49 -24.23 12.25 -2.08
CA LEU A 49 -25.66 12.02 -1.91
C LEU A 49 -26.37 13.19 -1.21
N GLN A 50 -25.72 13.81 -0.23
CA GLN A 50 -26.27 14.96 0.48
C GLN A 50 -26.43 16.18 -0.46
N TYR A 51 -25.43 16.49 -1.29
CA TYR A 51 -25.57 17.55 -2.30
C TYR A 51 -26.63 17.22 -3.36
N LEU A 52 -26.76 15.95 -3.74
CA LEU A 52 -27.78 15.49 -4.70
C LEU A 52 -29.20 15.63 -4.12
N GLU A 53 -29.41 15.24 -2.86
CA GLU A 53 -30.66 15.45 -2.13
C GLU A 53 -31.03 16.93 -2.09
N TYR A 54 -30.08 17.80 -1.73
CA TYR A 54 -30.31 19.24 -1.69
C TYR A 54 -30.66 19.82 -3.07
N GLY A 55 -29.99 19.37 -4.15
CA GLY A 55 -30.32 19.79 -5.50
C GLY A 55 -31.71 19.33 -5.96
N LEU A 56 -32.12 18.11 -5.58
CA LEU A 56 -33.46 17.58 -5.85
C LEU A 56 -34.55 18.38 -5.12
N LEU A 57 -34.33 18.72 -3.85
CA LEU A 57 -35.29 19.52 -3.08
C LEU A 57 -35.51 20.91 -3.69
N LEU A 58 -34.44 21.54 -4.18
CA LEU A 58 -34.51 22.85 -4.84
C LEU A 58 -35.26 22.80 -6.18
N THR A 59 -35.13 21.71 -6.95
CA THR A 59 -35.71 21.60 -8.31
C THR A 59 -37.16 21.11 -8.32
N PHE A 60 -37.53 20.20 -7.42
CA PHE A 60 -38.85 19.56 -7.43
C PHE A 60 -39.90 20.28 -6.59
N ARG A 61 -39.50 21.08 -5.60
CA ARG A 61 -40.44 21.61 -4.60
C ARG A 61 -40.53 23.14 -4.55
N ASP A 62 -39.63 23.89 -5.20
CA ASP A 62 -39.48 25.34 -5.00
C ASP A 62 -39.39 25.75 -3.51
N LEU A 63 -39.20 24.78 -2.60
CA LEU A 63 -39.11 25.01 -1.17
C LEU A 63 -37.68 25.44 -0.91
N THR A 64 -37.50 26.72 -0.61
CA THR A 64 -36.35 27.14 0.17
C THR A 64 -36.35 26.34 1.49
N PRO A 65 -35.20 25.84 1.97
CA PRO A 65 -35.09 25.03 3.19
C PRO A 65 -35.60 25.75 4.46
N MET A 66 -35.98 27.01 4.33
CA MET A 66 -36.50 27.88 5.39
C MET A 66 -37.98 27.64 5.73
N ARG A 67 -38.70 26.81 4.96
CA ARG A 67 -40.17 26.59 5.12
C ARG A 67 -40.58 25.23 5.68
N LEU A 68 -39.61 24.35 5.98
CA LEU A 68 -39.88 23.02 6.52
C LEU A 68 -40.01 23.07 8.05
N GLU A 69 -41.24 22.96 8.55
CA GLU A 69 -41.52 22.88 9.98
C GLU A 69 -41.19 21.47 10.54
N GLY A 70 -40.92 21.40 11.85
CA GLY A 70 -40.12 20.33 12.47
C GLY A 70 -40.52 18.88 12.20
N ARG A 71 -41.79 18.57 11.87
CA ARG A 71 -42.20 17.20 11.49
C ARG A 71 -41.73 16.79 10.09
N GLU A 72 -41.81 17.70 9.12
CA GLU A 72 -41.35 17.48 7.75
C GLU A 72 -39.83 17.33 7.69
N LEU A 73 -39.11 18.09 8.51
CA LEU A 73 -37.65 18.01 8.61
C LEU A 73 -37.17 16.67 9.18
N LEU A 74 -37.89 16.09 10.14
CA LEU A 74 -37.58 14.76 10.66
C LEU A 74 -37.87 13.66 9.64
N ALA A 75 -38.99 13.76 8.91
CA ALA A 75 -39.36 12.78 7.88
C ALA A 75 -38.32 12.75 6.74
N GLU A 76 -37.87 13.92 6.28
CA GLU A 76 -36.81 14.06 5.28
C GLU A 76 -35.51 13.37 5.75
N ARG A 77 -35.07 13.64 6.99
CA ARG A 77 -33.83 13.06 7.53
C ARG A 77 -33.89 11.54 7.69
N ILE A 78 -35.05 10.99 8.05
CA ILE A 78 -35.25 9.54 8.15
C ILE A 78 -35.22 8.90 6.76
N LEU A 79 -35.86 9.54 5.77
CA LEU A 79 -35.86 9.06 4.39
C LEU A 79 -34.44 9.09 3.79
N PHE A 80 -33.66 10.14 4.08
CA PHE A 80 -32.26 10.21 3.68
C PHE A 80 -31.41 9.12 4.33
N LEU A 81 -31.57 8.88 5.64
CA LEU A 81 -30.87 7.80 6.33
C LEU A 81 -31.18 6.43 5.70
N ALA A 82 -32.45 6.17 5.37
CA ALA A 82 -32.85 4.95 4.68
C ALA A 82 -32.22 4.84 3.28
N ALA A 83 -32.19 5.94 2.51
CA ALA A 83 -31.55 5.99 1.20
C ALA A 83 -30.04 5.72 1.27
N VAL A 84 -29.32 6.38 2.19
CA VAL A 84 -27.88 6.16 2.42
C VAL A 84 -27.62 4.71 2.83
N PHE A 85 -28.45 4.14 3.71
CA PHE A 85 -28.33 2.73 4.10
C PHE A 85 -28.54 1.79 2.91
N LEU A 86 -29.56 2.02 2.07
CA LEU A 86 -29.83 1.19 0.90
C LEU A 86 -28.71 1.28 -0.15
N VAL A 87 -28.25 2.50 -0.47
CA VAL A 87 -27.19 2.72 -1.46
C VAL A 87 -25.87 2.12 -0.98
N THR A 88 -25.49 2.33 0.29
CA THR A 88 -24.26 1.74 0.84
C THR A 88 -24.32 0.22 0.83
N ARG A 89 -25.46 -0.39 1.18
CA ARG A 89 -25.64 -1.85 1.12
C ARG A 89 -25.59 -2.40 -0.29
N PHE A 90 -26.27 -1.74 -1.23
CA PHE A 90 -26.28 -2.13 -2.63
C PHE A 90 -24.87 -2.04 -3.23
N LEU A 91 -24.16 -0.95 -2.93
CA LEU A 91 -22.80 -0.73 -3.42
C LEU A 91 -21.82 -1.72 -2.79
N SER A 92 -21.92 -1.99 -1.50
CA SER A 92 -21.16 -3.04 -0.82
C SER A 92 -21.38 -4.42 -1.44
N TRP A 93 -22.63 -4.76 -1.75
CA TRP A 93 -22.96 -5.99 -2.44
C TRP A 93 -22.39 -6.03 -3.85
N LEU A 94 -22.47 -4.93 -4.61
CA LEU A 94 -21.92 -4.82 -5.96
C LEU A 94 -20.39 -4.97 -5.95
N LEU A 95 -19.70 -4.23 -5.06
CA LEU A 95 -18.25 -4.33 -4.87
C LEU A 95 -17.85 -5.76 -4.54
N HIS A 96 -18.58 -6.44 -3.66
CA HIS A 96 -18.18 -7.78 -3.22
C HIS A 96 -18.51 -8.88 -4.24
N ARG A 97 -19.60 -8.74 -5.01
CA ARG A 97 -20.05 -9.77 -5.96
C ARG A 97 -19.33 -9.70 -7.32
N LYS A 98 -19.02 -8.50 -7.81
CA LYS A 98 -18.47 -8.29 -9.16
C LYS A 98 -16.96 -8.10 -9.19
N LEU A 99 -16.38 -7.57 -8.12
CA LEU A 99 -14.95 -7.28 -8.04
C LEU A 99 -14.32 -8.25 -7.05
N ASN A 100 -13.48 -9.17 -7.53
CA ASN A 100 -12.68 -10.09 -6.70
C ASN A 100 -11.63 -9.30 -5.88
N PHE A 101 -12.11 -8.52 -4.89
CA PHE A 101 -11.38 -7.47 -4.17
C PHE A 101 -10.24 -8.00 -3.32
N SER A 102 -10.22 -9.30 -3.00
CA SER A 102 -9.11 -9.99 -2.35
C SER A 102 -7.76 -9.68 -3.00
N ARG A 103 -7.70 -9.49 -4.32
CA ARG A 103 -6.47 -9.18 -5.07
C ARG A 103 -6.16 -7.68 -5.15
N TYR A 104 -7.15 -6.81 -4.98
CA TYR A 104 -6.97 -5.34 -5.02
C TYR A 104 -6.51 -4.76 -3.68
N LEU A 105 -6.65 -5.51 -2.58
CA LEU A 105 -6.39 -5.07 -1.20
C LEU A 105 -4.91 -4.78 -0.85
N VAL A 106 -3.95 -4.95 -1.78
CA VAL A 106 -2.50 -4.89 -1.48
C VAL A 106 -1.69 -4.00 -2.45
N GLY A 107 -2.30 -3.34 -3.44
CA GLY A 107 -1.57 -2.60 -4.49
C GLY A 107 -1.85 -1.09 -4.60
N GLY A 108 -1.02 -0.39 -5.40
CA GLY A 108 -1.20 1.03 -5.74
C GLY A 108 -2.53 1.36 -6.47
N THR A 109 -3.24 0.34 -6.95
CA THR A 109 -4.54 0.45 -7.62
C THR A 109 -5.66 0.99 -6.71
N LEU A 110 -5.57 0.78 -5.38
CA LEU A 110 -6.51 1.41 -4.44
C LEU A 110 -6.27 2.92 -4.31
N GLN A 111 -5.01 3.35 -4.37
CA GLN A 111 -4.67 4.77 -4.31
C GLN A 111 -5.17 5.50 -5.55
N THR A 112 -5.04 4.90 -6.73
CA THR A 112 -5.58 5.48 -7.97
C THR A 112 -7.10 5.53 -7.95
N SER A 113 -7.77 4.47 -7.48
CA SER A 113 -9.24 4.47 -7.32
C SER A 113 -9.72 5.56 -6.36
N LEU A 114 -9.02 5.79 -5.24
CA LEU A 114 -9.36 6.84 -4.27
C LEU A 114 -9.14 8.24 -4.86
N LEU A 115 -8.07 8.41 -5.65
CA LEU A 115 -7.78 9.67 -6.31
C LEU A 115 -8.90 10.03 -7.32
N VAL A 116 -9.32 9.04 -8.10
CA VAL A 116 -10.41 9.19 -9.07
C VAL A 116 -11.73 9.49 -8.36
N SER A 117 -12.09 8.73 -7.31
CA SER A 117 -13.34 8.98 -6.58
C SER A 117 -13.36 10.36 -5.92
N SER A 118 -12.24 10.78 -5.34
CA SER A 118 -12.09 12.12 -4.75
C SER A 118 -12.21 13.22 -5.80
N GLY A 119 -11.63 13.02 -6.99
CA GLY A 119 -11.74 13.97 -8.11
C GLY A 119 -13.18 14.12 -8.61
N ILE A 120 -13.90 13.01 -8.74
CA ILE A 120 -15.33 13.02 -9.09
C ILE A 120 -16.15 13.74 -8.02
N ALA A 121 -15.93 13.42 -6.73
CA ALA A 121 -16.62 14.07 -5.62
C ALA A 121 -16.33 15.58 -5.54
N LEU A 122 -15.09 15.99 -5.84
CA LEU A 122 -14.70 17.40 -5.92
C LEU A 122 -15.42 18.11 -7.07
N ALA A 123 -15.36 17.55 -8.29
CA ALA A 123 -16.03 18.13 -9.45
C ALA A 123 -17.54 18.27 -9.21
N PHE A 124 -18.17 17.23 -8.65
CA PHE A 124 -19.59 17.26 -8.30
C PHE A 124 -19.92 18.34 -7.26
N SER A 125 -19.10 18.44 -6.21
CA SER A 125 -19.27 19.47 -5.17
C SER A 125 -19.08 20.89 -5.72
N LEU A 126 -18.16 21.10 -6.67
CA LEU A 126 -17.96 22.41 -7.32
C LEU A 126 -19.16 22.80 -8.18
N VAL A 127 -19.69 21.86 -8.97
CA VAL A 127 -20.90 22.08 -9.77
C VAL A 127 -22.07 22.45 -8.86
N MET A 128 -22.28 21.69 -7.78
CA MET A 128 -23.38 21.94 -6.85
C MET A 128 -23.23 23.26 -6.08
N ASN A 129 -22.00 23.65 -5.71
CA ASN A 129 -21.74 24.98 -5.15
C ASN A 129 -22.04 26.11 -6.16
N ALA A 130 -21.72 25.93 -7.44
CA ALA A 130 -22.04 26.92 -8.48
C ALA A 130 -23.56 27.05 -8.69
N TYR A 131 -24.30 25.94 -8.62
CA TYR A 131 -25.77 25.96 -8.60
C TYR A 131 -26.32 26.68 -7.37
N SER A 132 -25.80 26.37 -6.18
CA SER A 132 -26.17 27.03 -4.90
C SER A 132 -25.97 28.55 -4.94
N ALA A 133 -24.87 29.03 -5.51
CA ALA A 133 -24.57 30.45 -5.66
C ALA A 133 -25.59 31.20 -6.54
N ARG A 134 -26.21 30.53 -7.52
CA ARG A 134 -27.18 31.13 -8.44
C ARG A 134 -28.59 31.29 -7.84
N TYR A 135 -28.95 30.47 -6.85
CA TYR A 135 -30.27 30.47 -6.22
C TYR A 135 -30.31 31.20 -4.85
N HIS A 136 -29.37 32.11 -4.60
CA HIS A 136 -29.30 32.94 -3.38
C HIS A 136 -29.39 32.15 -2.07
N TYR A 137 -28.65 31.04 -2.01
CA TYR A 137 -28.62 30.17 -0.84
C TYR A 137 -28.02 30.88 0.40
N PRO A 138 -28.48 30.57 1.63
CA PRO A 138 -27.88 31.11 2.85
C PRO A 138 -26.40 30.75 2.93
N ILE A 139 -25.57 31.78 2.97
CA ILE A 139 -24.11 31.68 2.93
C ILE A 139 -23.57 30.79 4.06
N SER A 140 -24.18 30.83 5.25
CA SER A 140 -23.76 30.05 6.41
C SER A 140 -23.74 28.54 6.18
N ILE A 141 -24.79 27.99 5.56
CA ILE A 141 -24.91 26.55 5.32
C ILE A 141 -23.93 26.11 4.22
N ASN A 142 -23.74 26.96 3.20
CA ASN A 142 -22.79 26.68 2.12
C ASN A 142 -21.34 26.61 2.65
N TRP A 143 -20.95 27.55 3.50
CA TRP A 143 -19.63 27.55 4.15
C TRP A 143 -19.40 26.34 5.05
N SER A 144 -20.39 25.94 5.85
CA SER A 144 -20.27 24.73 6.68
C SER A 144 -20.08 23.46 5.84
N ASN A 145 -20.82 23.30 4.75
CA ASN A 145 -20.67 22.15 3.86
C ASN A 145 -19.34 22.15 3.10
N ALA A 146 -18.87 23.32 2.66
CA ALA A 146 -17.56 23.48 2.04
C ALA A 146 -16.43 23.13 3.02
N ALA A 147 -16.54 23.53 4.29
CA ALA A 147 -15.57 23.20 5.33
C ALA A 147 -15.53 21.69 5.62
N LEU A 148 -16.69 21.03 5.72
CA LEU A 148 -16.81 19.59 5.93
C LEU A 148 -16.27 18.78 4.74
N PHE A 149 -16.52 19.23 3.51
CA PHE A 149 -15.96 18.61 2.33
C PHE A 149 -14.43 18.77 2.27
N SER A 150 -13.94 19.97 2.62
CA SER A 150 -12.51 20.27 2.69
C SER A 150 -11.79 19.40 3.71
N SER A 151 -12.40 19.12 4.86
CA SER A 151 -11.83 18.21 5.86
C SER A 151 -11.78 16.75 5.37
N CYS A 152 -12.81 16.30 4.66
CA CYS A 152 -12.81 14.97 4.02
C CYS A 152 -11.71 14.85 2.95
N LEU A 153 -11.52 15.90 2.15
CA LEU A 153 -10.47 15.97 1.14
C LEU A 153 -9.08 15.96 1.80
N LEU A 154 -8.89 16.74 2.87
CA LEU A 154 -7.65 16.74 3.66
C LEU A 154 -7.33 15.34 4.20
N MET A 155 -8.33 14.65 4.79
CA MET A 155 -8.16 13.28 5.27
C MET A 155 -7.76 12.31 4.16
N THR A 156 -8.30 12.51 2.95
CA THR A 156 -7.95 11.69 1.79
C THR A 156 -6.51 11.93 1.34
N VAL A 157 -6.07 13.20 1.29
CA VAL A 157 -4.67 13.57 0.97
C VAL A 157 -3.71 13.00 2.00
N LEU A 158 -4.02 13.12 3.29
CA LEU A 158 -3.21 12.56 4.38
C LEU A 158 -3.12 11.03 4.26
N TYR A 159 -4.24 10.35 3.99
CA TYR A 159 -4.26 8.92 3.77
C TYR A 159 -3.37 8.51 2.58
N LEU A 160 -3.47 9.21 1.45
CA LEU A 160 -2.65 8.96 0.26
C LEU A 160 -1.16 9.20 0.54
N ALA A 161 -0.81 10.28 1.25
CA ALA A 161 0.57 10.59 1.62
C ALA A 161 1.18 9.52 2.54
N LEU A 162 0.47 9.12 3.60
CA LEU A 162 0.91 8.09 4.55
C LEU A 162 1.08 6.73 3.87
N THR A 163 0.10 6.33 3.05
CA THR A 163 0.15 5.05 2.35
C THR A 163 1.21 5.04 1.25
N GLY A 164 1.40 6.16 0.54
CA GLY A 164 2.47 6.34 -0.45
C GLY A 164 3.85 6.31 0.18
N TRP A 165 4.05 6.97 1.32
CA TRP A 165 5.29 6.91 2.08
C TRP A 165 5.60 5.49 2.57
N ALA A 166 4.59 4.80 3.12
CA ALA A 166 4.73 3.42 3.56
C ALA A 166 5.10 2.48 2.40
N PHE A 167 4.52 2.67 1.21
CA PHE A 167 4.85 1.88 0.02
C PHE A 167 6.29 2.10 -0.43
N ARG A 168 6.73 3.36 -0.54
CA ARG A 168 8.13 3.70 -0.88
C ARG A 168 9.11 3.14 0.15
N ARG A 169 8.76 3.17 1.43
CA ARG A 169 9.59 2.60 2.50
C ARG A 169 9.72 1.09 2.38
N LYS A 170 8.64 0.38 2.04
CA LYS A 170 8.67 -1.07 1.77
C LYS A 170 9.55 -1.42 0.57
N ALA A 171 9.39 -0.71 -0.55
CA ALA A 171 10.23 -0.92 -1.73
C ALA A 171 11.73 -0.74 -1.42
N LYS A 172 12.10 0.30 -0.67
CA LYS A 172 13.49 0.50 -0.21
C LYS A 172 13.98 -0.60 0.74
N LEU A 173 13.11 -1.16 1.57
CA LEU A 173 13.47 -2.26 2.46
C LEU A 173 13.71 -3.55 1.68
N GLU A 174 12.88 -3.84 0.69
CA GLU A 174 13.03 -5.00 -0.19
C GLU A 174 14.33 -4.90 -1.00
N GLU A 175 14.64 -3.73 -1.56
CA GLU A 175 15.91 -3.46 -2.25
C GLU A 175 17.11 -3.70 -1.33
N LYS A 176 17.08 -3.16 -0.10
CA LYS A 176 18.13 -3.42 0.90
C LYS A 176 18.25 -4.91 1.21
N GLN A 177 17.14 -5.64 1.36
CA GLN A 177 17.17 -7.08 1.62
C GLN A 177 17.77 -7.89 0.46
N ILE A 178 17.60 -7.43 -0.78
CA ILE A 178 18.26 -8.05 -1.94
C ILE A 178 19.76 -7.79 -1.89
N LEU A 179 20.16 -6.53 -1.66
CA LEU A 179 21.58 -6.16 -1.54
C LEU A 179 22.29 -6.90 -0.40
N TYR A 180 21.64 -7.05 0.76
CA TYR A 180 22.19 -7.82 1.88
C TYR A 180 22.42 -9.29 1.51
N ARG A 181 21.50 -9.91 0.77
CA ARG A 181 21.68 -11.30 0.30
C ARG A 181 22.85 -11.43 -0.66
N GLN A 182 22.94 -10.53 -1.64
CA GLN A 182 24.08 -10.49 -2.56
C GLN A 182 25.42 -10.33 -1.84
N LEU A 183 25.47 -9.49 -0.80
CA LEU A 183 26.66 -9.32 0.02
C LEU A 183 27.02 -10.60 0.79
N GLN A 184 26.02 -11.30 1.34
CA GLN A 184 26.24 -12.57 2.03
C GLN A 184 26.79 -13.63 1.08
N ASP A 185 26.22 -13.75 -0.12
CA ASP A 185 26.70 -14.70 -1.14
C ASP A 185 28.14 -14.38 -1.57
N TYR A 186 28.48 -13.09 -1.69
CA TYR A 186 29.85 -12.65 -1.97
C TYR A 186 30.83 -13.00 -0.84
N ILE A 187 30.45 -12.76 0.41
CA ILE A 187 31.28 -13.13 1.58
C ILE A 187 31.52 -14.64 1.61
N HIS A 188 30.48 -15.43 1.35
CA HIS A 188 30.60 -16.88 1.31
C HIS A 188 31.59 -17.34 0.22
N SER A 189 31.47 -16.78 -0.99
CA SER A 189 32.40 -17.06 -2.09
C SER A 189 33.85 -16.67 -1.74
N LEU A 190 34.02 -15.57 -1.02
CA LEU A 190 35.33 -15.11 -0.56
C LEU A 190 35.93 -16.04 0.52
N GLU A 191 35.10 -16.57 1.42
CA GLU A 191 35.52 -17.54 2.43
C GLU A 191 35.94 -18.87 1.81
N GLU A 192 35.22 -19.34 0.79
CA GLU A 192 35.59 -20.54 0.02
C GLU A 192 36.92 -20.33 -0.69
N TYR A 193 37.11 -19.17 -1.34
CA TYR A 193 38.37 -18.82 -1.98
C TYR A 193 39.53 -18.75 -1.00
N ASN A 194 39.33 -18.13 0.17
CA ASN A 194 40.36 -18.00 1.20
C ASN A 194 40.72 -19.37 1.82
N THR A 195 39.73 -20.22 2.04
CA THR A 195 39.95 -21.62 2.47
C THR A 195 40.77 -22.38 1.43
N SER A 196 40.43 -22.23 0.14
CA SER A 196 41.15 -22.87 -0.96
C SER A 196 42.61 -22.40 -1.04
N LEU A 197 42.86 -21.10 -0.89
CA LEU A 197 44.22 -20.54 -0.81
C LEU A 197 45.03 -21.09 0.37
N ARG A 198 44.38 -21.31 1.52
CA ARG A 198 45.03 -21.90 2.70
C ARG A 198 45.44 -23.35 2.45
N ILE A 199 44.58 -24.14 1.82
CA ILE A 199 44.87 -25.53 1.43
C ILE A 199 46.05 -25.55 0.44
N TYR A 200 45.99 -24.72 -0.60
CA TYR A 200 47.07 -24.60 -1.58
C TYR A 200 48.41 -24.26 -0.93
N ARG A 201 48.46 -23.27 -0.03
CA ARG A 201 49.68 -22.92 0.70
C ARG A 201 50.24 -24.07 1.53
N HIS A 202 49.37 -24.81 2.22
CA HIS A 202 49.78 -25.97 3.02
C HIS A 202 50.40 -27.05 2.15
N ASP A 203 49.72 -27.40 1.05
CA ASP A 203 50.18 -28.46 0.14
C ASP A 203 51.49 -28.07 -0.54
N TYR A 204 51.61 -26.81 -0.98
CA TYR A 204 52.85 -26.26 -1.51
C TYR A 204 54.02 -26.33 -0.50
N THR A 205 53.74 -26.03 0.78
CA THR A 205 54.75 -26.14 1.85
C THR A 205 55.22 -27.59 2.02
N ASN A 206 54.30 -28.55 1.94
CA ASN A 206 54.63 -29.98 2.01
C ASN A 206 55.45 -30.46 0.81
N LEU A 207 55.14 -29.99 -0.41
CA LEU A 207 55.95 -30.27 -1.60
C LEU A 207 57.39 -29.77 -1.45
N LEU A 208 57.57 -28.54 -0.96
CA LEU A 208 58.90 -27.97 -0.70
C LEU A 208 59.66 -28.74 0.39
N LEU A 209 58.96 -29.17 1.44
CA LEU A 209 59.56 -29.96 2.52
C LEU A 209 60.03 -31.33 2.01
N ALA A 210 59.21 -32.01 1.21
CA ALA A 210 59.55 -33.28 0.58
C ALA A 210 60.75 -33.13 -0.36
N ALA A 211 60.77 -32.10 -1.22
CA ALA A 211 61.90 -31.80 -2.08
C ALA A 211 63.19 -31.57 -1.28
N ARG A 212 63.11 -30.80 -0.19
CA ARG A 212 64.24 -30.55 0.70
C ARG A 212 64.77 -31.83 1.36
N LEU A 213 63.89 -32.73 1.79
CA LEU A 213 64.29 -34.02 2.38
C LEU A 213 65.07 -34.89 1.41
N TYR A 214 64.65 -34.97 0.14
CA TYR A 214 65.38 -35.72 -0.89
C TYR A 214 66.77 -35.10 -1.19
N VAL A 215 66.87 -33.77 -1.17
CA VAL A 215 68.14 -33.05 -1.33
C VAL A 215 69.08 -33.30 -0.13
N GLU A 216 68.57 -33.23 1.10
CA GLU A 216 69.37 -33.49 2.32
C GLU A 216 69.88 -34.95 2.38
N GLN A 217 69.08 -35.91 1.91
CA GLN A 217 69.46 -37.32 1.83
C GLN A 217 70.38 -37.65 0.63
N LYS A 218 70.65 -36.69 -0.26
CA LYS A 218 71.40 -36.87 -1.52
C LYS A 218 70.82 -37.96 -2.44
N ASP A 219 69.51 -38.21 -2.36
CA ASP A 219 68.81 -39.23 -3.13
C ASP A 219 68.22 -38.63 -4.41
N TRP A 220 69.09 -38.46 -5.41
CA TRP A 220 68.78 -37.77 -6.67
C TRP A 220 67.75 -38.52 -7.53
N GLU A 221 67.75 -39.85 -7.48
CA GLU A 221 66.83 -40.69 -8.26
C GLU A 221 65.37 -40.51 -7.78
N LYS A 222 65.16 -40.48 -6.46
CA LYS A 222 63.83 -40.19 -5.89
C LYS A 222 63.39 -38.74 -6.09
N LEU A 223 64.31 -37.78 -6.08
CA LEU A 223 64.00 -36.38 -6.38
C LEU A 223 63.51 -36.21 -7.82
N GLU A 224 64.17 -36.84 -8.79
CA GLU A 224 63.78 -36.78 -10.21
C GLU A 224 62.41 -37.43 -10.45
N LYS A 225 62.13 -38.54 -9.75
CA LYS A 225 60.83 -39.20 -9.77
C LYS A 225 59.74 -38.33 -9.13
N PHE A 226 60.00 -37.74 -7.96
CA PHE A 226 59.10 -36.78 -7.29
C PHE A 226 58.79 -35.57 -8.18
N HIS A 227 59.79 -35.04 -8.87
CA HIS A 227 59.62 -33.92 -9.79
C HIS A 227 58.67 -34.28 -10.95
N ARG A 228 58.88 -35.42 -11.62
CA ARG A 228 58.04 -35.85 -12.76
C ARG A 228 56.64 -36.30 -12.36
N GLU A 229 56.50 -37.05 -11.27
CA GLU A 229 55.24 -37.70 -10.92
C GLU A 229 54.33 -36.87 -10.01
N ILE A 230 54.88 -35.91 -9.26
CA ILE A 230 54.13 -35.17 -8.25
C ILE A 230 54.23 -33.66 -8.47
N LEU A 231 55.44 -33.11 -8.65
CA LEU A 231 55.64 -31.65 -8.74
C LEU A 231 55.10 -31.06 -10.06
N LEU A 232 55.41 -31.68 -11.20
CA LEU A 232 54.92 -31.30 -12.53
C LEU A 232 53.39 -31.33 -12.65
N PRO A 233 52.71 -32.46 -12.34
CA PRO A 233 51.25 -32.51 -12.43
C PRO A 233 50.55 -31.63 -11.39
N PHE A 234 51.16 -31.38 -10.23
CA PHE A 234 50.67 -30.36 -9.28
C PHE A 234 50.69 -28.97 -9.92
N TYR A 235 51.79 -28.58 -10.57
CA TYR A 235 51.90 -27.29 -11.24
C TYR A 235 50.87 -27.14 -12.37
N GLU A 236 50.72 -28.12 -13.25
CA GLU A 236 49.72 -28.10 -14.34
C GLU A 236 48.28 -27.99 -13.81
N LYS A 237 47.96 -28.71 -12.72
CA LYS A 237 46.62 -28.66 -12.10
C LYS A 237 46.24 -27.26 -11.64
N TYR A 238 47.13 -26.54 -10.96
CA TYR A 238 46.83 -25.20 -10.43
C TYR A 238 47.04 -24.06 -11.44
N LEU A 239 47.81 -24.29 -12.52
CA LEU A 239 48.00 -23.29 -13.59
C LEU A 239 46.74 -23.19 -14.47
N HIS A 240 46.11 -24.32 -14.82
CA HIS A 240 44.91 -24.34 -15.66
C HIS A 240 43.62 -23.97 -14.91
N GLU A 241 43.57 -24.15 -13.59
CA GLU A 241 42.41 -23.80 -12.77
C GLU A 241 42.28 -22.27 -12.54
N GLY A 242 43.31 -21.49 -12.89
CA GLY A 242 43.32 -20.03 -12.86
C GLY A 242 42.81 -19.33 -14.14
N ASP A 243 42.76 -20.05 -15.27
CA ASP A 243 42.42 -19.49 -16.59
C ASP A 243 40.93 -19.70 -16.98
N GLU A 244 40.16 -20.50 -16.24
CA GLU A 244 38.74 -20.80 -16.51
C GLU A 244 37.71 -19.91 -15.75
N LYS A 245 38.11 -18.77 -15.17
CA LYS A 245 37.18 -17.83 -14.51
C LYS A 245 37.13 -16.45 -15.15
#